data_AF-A0A968RFR0-F1
#
_entry.id   AF-A0A968RFR0-F1
#
_cell.length_a   1.000
_cell.length_b   1.000
_cell.length_c   1.000
_cell.angle_alpha   90.00
_cell.angle_beta   90.00
_cell.angle_gamma   90.00
#
_symmetry.space_group_name_H-M   'P 1'
#
loop_
_entity.id
_entity.type
_entity.pdbx_description
1 polymer ?
#
loop_
_entity_poly.entity_id
_entity_poly.type
_entity_poly.pdbx_seq_one_letter_code
_entity_poly.pdbx_strand_id
1 'polypeptide(L)'
;MKQKLILLLVGLLFLGATPADEVWGFFGHRRINRMAVFTLPPEMIGFYKRNIEFITEHAVDPDKRRYATKHEAVRHYIDLDRWGTFPFNNVPRDWTDALIKYSDVYAIHENGDTLHLFGENAMSRIIISPDAQEHTYKTFFIQNILPEYYEEEWNINCDSLNALLANPIPCQKAFAVDRFSEYGILPYNLLRVYRQLVKAFSEKHEQQILRLSTEIGHYIGDAHVPLHTTENYNGQLTDQVGIHGFWESRLPELYADQQYDFFVGKAEYIDNPKSYFWEIVLQSHAEVDAVLRIEKELSKIFPPDQQYCYEERLGQTIRTYCQPYAAAYHEKLSGMVERRMCQTVKALGNIWYSAWIEAGQPNLKELMPKELSKKSAKN
;
A
#
# COMPACT_ATOMS: atom_id res chain seq x y z
N MET A 1 30.74 7.70 54.40
CA MET A 1 29.65 7.71 53.40
C MET A 1 29.66 9.03 52.67
N LYS A 2 30.27 9.08 51.48
CA LYS A 2 30.35 10.28 50.64
C LYS A 2 29.96 9.88 49.22
N GLN A 3 28.79 10.34 48.78
CA GLN A 3 28.38 10.35 47.37
C GLN A 3 29.25 11.34 46.60
N LYS A 4 29.77 10.93 45.43
CA LYS A 4 30.14 11.83 44.34
C LYS A 4 29.93 11.13 42.98
N LEU A 5 28.81 11.49 42.36
CA LEU A 5 28.65 11.88 40.96
C LEU A 5 29.63 11.28 39.94
N ILE A 6 29.17 10.29 39.17
CA ILE A 6 29.78 9.91 37.89
C ILE A 6 28.87 10.50 36.80
N LEU A 7 29.35 11.55 36.12
CA LEU A 7 28.77 11.99 34.85
C LEU A 7 29.06 10.89 33.81
N LEU A 8 28.02 10.23 33.31
CA LEU A 8 28.11 9.40 32.11
C LEU A 8 27.77 10.28 30.91
N LEU A 9 28.82 10.76 30.23
CA LEU A 9 28.73 11.35 28.90
C LEU A 9 28.35 10.22 27.93
N VAL A 10 27.06 10.03 27.65
CA VAL A 10 26.62 9.30 26.46
C VAL A 10 26.65 10.30 25.31
N GLY A 11 27.81 10.40 24.67
CA GLY A 11 27.94 11.10 23.40
C GLY A 11 27.09 10.39 22.35
N LEU A 12 26.06 11.09 21.88
CA LEU A 12 25.33 10.78 20.65
C LEU A 12 26.34 10.72 19.49
N LEU A 13 26.80 9.52 19.14
CA LEU A 13 27.32 9.22 17.82
C LEU A 13 26.11 9.00 16.89
N PHE A 14 25.44 10.09 16.50
CA PHE A 14 24.69 10.11 15.26
C PHE A 14 25.70 10.16 14.11
N LEU A 15 26.31 9.01 13.83
CA LEU A 15 26.84 8.73 12.50
C LEU A 15 25.62 8.65 11.59
N GLY A 16 25.38 9.72 10.83
CA GLY A 16 24.38 9.74 9.79
C GLY A 16 24.63 8.59 8.83
N ALA A 17 23.77 7.57 8.90
CA ALA A 17 23.58 6.67 7.79
C ALA A 17 23.10 7.52 6.61
N THR A 18 23.90 7.56 5.56
CA THR A 18 23.50 8.09 4.26
C THR A 18 22.27 7.31 3.77
N PRO A 19 21.29 7.93 3.10
CA PRO A 19 20.16 7.24 2.49
C PRO A 19 20.67 6.51 1.23
N ALA A 20 21.34 5.39 1.45
CA ALA A 20 21.71 4.41 0.43
C ALA A 20 20.70 3.23 0.41
N ASP A 21 19.83 3.16 1.42
CA ASP A 21 18.77 2.17 1.52
C ASP A 21 17.53 2.67 0.78
N GLU A 22 17.03 1.84 -0.14
CA GLU A 22 15.70 1.89 -0.78
C GLU A 22 15.50 2.76 -2.02
N VAL A 23 16.15 2.36 -3.13
CA VAL A 23 15.69 2.63 -4.50
C VAL A 23 15.21 1.31 -5.13
N TRP A 24 14.32 0.61 -4.43
CA TRP A 24 13.71 -0.63 -4.93
C TRP A 24 12.42 -0.29 -5.69
N GLY A 25 12.08 -1.05 -6.73
CA GLY A 25 10.84 -0.90 -7.49
C GLY A 25 10.74 0.31 -8.41
N PHE A 26 11.61 1.32 -8.30
CA PHE A 26 11.49 2.58 -9.03
C PHE A 26 11.41 2.41 -10.54
N PHE A 27 12.24 1.53 -11.10
CA PHE A 27 12.19 1.20 -12.52
C PHE A 27 10.82 0.60 -12.89
N GLY A 28 10.33 -0.35 -12.10
CA GLY A 28 9.04 -1.02 -12.29
C GLY A 28 7.88 -0.03 -12.27
N HIS A 29 7.75 0.79 -11.22
CA HIS A 29 6.67 1.77 -11.09
C HIS A 29 6.69 2.80 -12.24
N ARG A 30 7.87 3.31 -12.62
CA ARG A 30 8.03 4.22 -13.76
C ARG A 30 7.57 3.58 -15.06
N ARG A 31 8.04 2.35 -15.34
CA ARG A 31 7.71 1.61 -16.55
C ARG A 31 6.20 1.34 -16.63
N ILE A 32 5.60 0.84 -15.56
CA ILE A 32 4.16 0.55 -15.48
C ILE A 32 3.33 1.80 -15.74
N ASN A 33 3.61 2.90 -15.03
CA ASN A 33 2.88 4.16 -15.17
C ASN A 33 2.98 4.72 -16.59
N ARG A 34 4.17 4.67 -17.19
CA ARG A 34 4.38 5.07 -18.59
C ARG A 34 3.56 4.22 -19.56
N MET A 35 3.59 2.89 -19.38
CA MET A 35 2.91 1.96 -20.28
C MET A 35 1.39 2.05 -20.18
N ALA A 36 0.84 2.31 -18.98
CA ALA A 36 -0.60 2.42 -18.76
C ALA A 36 -1.24 3.54 -19.59
N VAL A 37 -0.50 4.61 -19.91
CA VAL A 37 -0.99 5.73 -20.76
C VAL A 37 -1.44 5.23 -22.13
N PHE A 38 -0.79 4.21 -22.67
CA PHE A 38 -1.09 3.69 -24.02
C PHE A 38 -2.31 2.77 -24.06
N THR A 39 -2.89 2.42 -22.90
CA THR A 39 -4.14 1.65 -22.82
C THR A 39 -5.38 2.54 -23.00
N LEU A 40 -5.22 3.86 -22.84
CA LEU A 40 -6.32 4.80 -22.71
C LEU A 40 -7.04 5.09 -24.05
N PRO A 41 -8.36 5.38 -24.00
CA PRO A 41 -9.13 5.71 -25.20
C PRO A 41 -8.76 7.11 -25.76
N PRO A 42 -9.12 7.42 -27.02
CA PRO A 42 -8.80 8.69 -27.69
C PRO A 42 -9.14 9.97 -26.89
N GLU A 43 -10.22 9.92 -26.12
CA GLU A 43 -10.73 11.02 -25.29
C GLU A 43 -9.81 11.35 -24.12
N MET A 44 -9.07 10.35 -23.60
CA MET A 44 -8.20 10.49 -22.44
C MET A 44 -6.73 10.56 -22.80
N ILE A 45 -6.29 9.78 -23.80
CA ILE A 45 -4.88 9.57 -24.11
C ILE A 45 -4.16 10.89 -24.44
N GLY A 46 -4.84 11.88 -25.02
CA GLY A 46 -4.26 13.18 -25.32
C GLY A 46 -3.79 13.96 -24.07
N PHE A 47 -4.53 13.85 -22.96
CA PHE A 47 -4.18 14.47 -21.69
C PHE A 47 -3.02 13.73 -21.01
N TYR A 48 -3.11 12.41 -20.92
CA TYR A 48 -2.10 11.58 -20.26
C TYR A 48 -0.77 11.55 -21.02
N LYS A 49 -0.80 11.45 -22.35
CA LYS A 49 0.42 11.45 -23.18
C LYS A 49 1.19 12.76 -23.10
N ARG A 50 0.50 13.90 -22.93
CA ARG A 50 1.15 15.19 -22.69
C ARG A 50 1.90 15.21 -21.36
N ASN A 51 1.32 14.60 -20.33
CA ASN A 51 1.84 14.57 -18.98
C ASN A 51 2.62 13.27 -18.66
N ILE A 52 3.04 12.52 -19.68
CA ILE A 52 3.61 11.18 -19.50
C ILE A 52 4.91 11.22 -18.70
N GLU A 53 5.74 12.24 -18.87
CA GLU A 53 6.97 12.37 -18.09
C GLU A 53 6.67 12.68 -16.62
N PHE A 54 5.69 13.55 -16.33
CA PHE A 54 5.23 13.78 -14.96
C PHE A 54 4.74 12.48 -14.31
N ILE A 55 3.87 11.74 -15.00
CA ILE A 55 3.30 10.48 -14.51
C ILE A 55 4.40 9.43 -14.31
N THR A 56 5.40 9.40 -15.19
CA THR A 56 6.53 8.49 -15.06
C THR A 56 7.40 8.88 -13.86
N GLU A 57 7.87 10.12 -13.77
CA GLU A 57 8.85 10.56 -12.78
C GLU A 57 8.31 10.55 -11.35
N HIS A 58 7.04 10.92 -11.17
CA HIS A 58 6.39 11.00 -9.88
C HIS A 58 5.82 9.64 -9.41
N ALA A 59 5.92 8.57 -10.21
CA ALA A 59 5.44 7.22 -9.88
C ALA A 59 6.11 6.59 -8.65
N VAL A 60 7.18 7.21 -8.14
CA VAL A 60 7.98 6.76 -7.01
C VAL A 60 7.90 7.71 -5.82
N ASP A 61 7.07 8.76 -5.91
CA ASP A 61 6.92 9.73 -4.83
C ASP A 61 6.32 9.15 -3.55
N PRO A 62 5.41 8.14 -3.58
CA PRO A 62 4.96 7.47 -2.37
C PRO A 62 6.09 6.81 -1.58
N ASP A 63 7.04 6.15 -2.24
CA ASP A 63 8.24 5.60 -1.59
C ASP A 63 9.11 6.69 -0.98
N LYS A 64 9.37 7.78 -1.72
CA LYS A 64 10.20 8.88 -1.22
C LYS A 64 9.67 9.51 0.06
N ARG A 65 8.35 9.47 0.28
CA ARG A 65 7.69 10.00 1.49
C ARG A 65 7.27 8.92 2.48
N ARG A 66 7.63 7.66 2.25
CA ARG A 66 7.33 6.51 3.14
C ARG A 66 7.71 6.79 4.58
N TYR A 67 8.87 7.43 4.78
CA TYR A 67 9.42 7.78 6.09
C TYR A 67 8.96 9.13 6.64
N ALA A 68 8.15 9.88 5.89
CA ALA A 68 7.67 11.18 6.35
C ALA A 68 6.65 11.03 7.49
N THR A 69 5.86 9.95 7.50
CA THR A 69 4.88 9.66 8.55
C THR A 69 4.67 8.17 8.72
N LYS A 70 4.32 7.72 9.94
CA LYS A 70 3.91 6.32 10.22
C LYS A 70 2.73 5.86 9.35
N HIS A 71 1.90 6.79 8.89
CA HIS A 71 0.70 6.52 8.12
C HIS A 71 0.93 6.38 6.60
N GLU A 72 2.12 6.70 6.09
CA GLU A 72 2.44 6.44 4.69
C GLU A 72 2.90 4.99 4.49
N ALA A 73 3.83 4.50 5.30
CA ALA A 73 4.42 3.17 5.12
C ALA A 73 3.37 2.06 4.99
N VAL A 74 2.36 2.07 5.85
CA VAL A 74 1.27 1.09 5.86
C VAL A 74 0.40 1.09 4.59
N ARG A 75 0.52 2.10 3.72
CA ARG A 75 -0.27 2.18 2.47
C ARG A 75 0.28 1.32 1.35
N HIS A 76 1.49 0.78 1.50
CA HIS A 76 2.24 0.05 0.48
C HIS A 76 2.06 -1.47 0.57
N TYR A 77 1.52 -1.98 1.68
CA TYR A 77 1.41 -3.43 1.91
C TYR A 77 0.14 -3.80 2.68
N ILE A 78 -0.10 -5.10 2.80
CA ILE A 78 -1.02 -5.71 3.77
C ILE A 78 -0.54 -7.11 4.15
N ASP A 79 -0.26 -7.34 5.42
CA ASP A 79 0.27 -8.61 5.91
C ASP A 79 -0.87 -9.62 6.14
N LEU A 80 -1.39 -10.22 5.07
CA LEU A 80 -2.58 -11.06 5.12
C LEU A 80 -2.43 -12.28 6.03
N ASP A 81 -1.23 -12.86 6.09
CA ASP A 81 -0.92 -14.06 6.91
C ASP A 81 -1.27 -13.88 8.38
N ARG A 82 -1.26 -12.63 8.86
CA ARG A 82 -1.62 -12.30 10.24
C ARG A 82 -3.11 -12.48 10.53
N TRP A 83 -3.94 -12.36 9.51
CA TRP A 83 -5.39 -12.18 9.68
C TRP A 83 -6.21 -13.44 9.37
N GLY A 84 -5.56 -14.53 8.99
CA GLY A 84 -6.20 -15.82 8.78
C GLY A 84 -5.54 -16.63 7.67
N THR A 85 -6.34 -17.43 6.99
CA THR A 85 -5.88 -18.26 5.87
C THR A 85 -6.62 -17.90 4.60
N PHE A 86 -5.99 -18.12 3.45
CA PHE A 86 -6.58 -17.88 2.13
C PHE A 86 -7.98 -18.52 2.01
N PRO A 87 -9.02 -17.81 1.50
CA PRO A 87 -8.98 -16.50 0.85
C PRO A 87 -9.19 -15.30 1.80
N PHE A 88 -8.90 -15.46 3.09
CA PHE A 88 -8.98 -14.44 4.15
C PHE A 88 -10.40 -13.89 4.31
N ASN A 89 -11.39 -14.79 4.38
CA ASN A 89 -12.80 -14.44 4.58
C ASN A 89 -13.07 -13.71 5.90
N ASN A 90 -12.17 -13.87 6.87
CA ASN A 90 -12.27 -13.20 8.17
C ASN A 90 -11.85 -11.73 8.12
N VAL A 91 -11.17 -11.27 7.07
CA VAL A 91 -10.75 -9.87 6.93
C VAL A 91 -11.89 -9.08 6.29
N PRO A 92 -12.52 -8.14 7.02
CA PRO A 92 -13.57 -7.30 6.46
C PRO A 92 -13.03 -6.51 5.26
N ARG A 93 -13.81 -6.41 4.19
CA ARG A 93 -13.38 -5.72 2.97
C ARG A 93 -13.73 -4.23 2.96
N ASP A 94 -14.48 -3.79 3.96
CA ASP A 94 -14.75 -2.39 4.25
C ASP A 94 -13.79 -1.87 5.32
N TRP A 95 -13.28 -0.65 5.12
CA TRP A 95 -12.27 -0.05 5.99
C TRP A 95 -12.77 0.13 7.41
N THR A 96 -13.99 0.65 7.57
CA THR A 96 -14.57 0.90 8.88
C THR A 96 -14.86 -0.40 9.60
N ASP A 97 -15.32 -1.43 8.89
CA ASP A 97 -15.56 -2.75 9.49
C ASP A 97 -14.26 -3.43 9.92
N ALA A 98 -13.17 -3.25 9.18
CA ALA A 98 -11.85 -3.75 9.57
C ALA A 98 -11.36 -3.08 10.86
N LEU A 99 -11.43 -1.75 10.95
CA LEU A 99 -11.06 -1.03 12.16
C LEU A 99 -11.94 -1.41 13.36
N ILE A 100 -13.26 -1.49 13.19
CA ILE A 100 -14.18 -1.91 14.26
C ILE A 100 -13.83 -3.30 14.78
N LYS A 101 -13.51 -4.23 13.88
CA LYS A 101 -13.19 -5.60 14.25
C LYS A 101 -11.87 -5.73 15.01
N TYR A 102 -10.88 -4.92 14.65
CA TYR A 102 -9.49 -5.06 15.09
C TYR A 102 -9.00 -3.86 15.92
N SER A 103 -9.91 -3.06 16.50
CA SER A 103 -9.54 -2.03 17.47
C SER A 103 -10.02 -2.43 18.86
N ASP A 104 -9.15 -2.18 19.84
CA ASP A 104 -9.52 -2.30 21.24
C ASP A 104 -10.02 -0.95 21.77
N VAL A 105 -10.93 -0.98 22.74
CA VAL A 105 -11.40 0.21 23.45
C VAL A 105 -11.22 0.02 24.95
N TYR A 106 -10.58 0.99 25.59
CA TYR A 106 -10.29 0.99 27.02
C TYR A 106 -10.89 2.21 27.71
N ALA A 107 -11.21 2.06 29.00
CA ALA A 107 -11.52 3.14 29.91
C ALA A 107 -10.67 3.05 31.17
N ILE A 108 -10.20 4.18 31.66
CA ILE A 108 -9.45 4.33 32.89
C ILE A 108 -10.38 4.91 33.94
N HIS A 109 -10.46 4.22 35.08
CA HIS A 109 -11.25 4.61 36.23
C HIS A 109 -10.49 5.63 37.09
N GLU A 110 -11.18 6.35 37.99
CA GLU A 110 -10.56 7.41 38.82
C GLU A 110 -9.44 6.91 39.75
N ASN A 111 -9.46 5.61 40.09
CA ASN A 111 -8.41 4.96 40.89
C ASN A 111 -7.21 4.49 40.04
N GLY A 112 -7.22 4.72 38.72
CA GLY A 112 -6.17 4.32 37.79
C GLY A 112 -6.34 2.93 37.17
N ASP A 113 -7.38 2.18 37.54
CA ASP A 113 -7.63 0.86 36.96
C ASP A 113 -8.07 0.98 35.49
N THR A 114 -7.52 0.12 34.63
CA THR A 114 -7.87 0.09 33.20
C THR A 114 -8.85 -1.04 32.91
N LEU A 115 -9.99 -0.70 32.31
CA LEU A 115 -11.03 -1.62 31.89
C LEU A 115 -11.00 -1.76 30.37
N HIS A 116 -10.87 -3.00 29.88
CA HIS A 116 -10.96 -3.33 28.45
C HIS A 116 -12.43 -3.60 28.08
N LEU A 117 -13.00 -2.72 27.27
CA LEU A 117 -14.45 -2.69 26.98
C LEU A 117 -14.81 -3.45 25.72
N PHE A 118 -14.08 -3.20 24.64
CA PHE A 118 -14.32 -3.76 23.31
C PHE A 118 -13.00 -4.20 22.68
N GLY A 119 -13.06 -5.20 21.79
CA GLY A 119 -11.90 -5.73 21.07
C GLY A 119 -11.56 -7.19 21.41
N GLU A 120 -10.43 -7.67 20.91
CA GLU A 120 -10.04 -9.07 21.02
C GLU A 120 -9.63 -9.39 22.47
N ASN A 121 -10.28 -10.36 23.10
CA ASN A 121 -10.12 -10.72 24.52
C ASN A 121 -10.77 -9.76 25.54
N ALA A 122 -11.61 -8.81 25.11
CA ALA A 122 -12.43 -8.06 26.05
C ALA A 122 -13.28 -9.04 26.88
N MET A 123 -13.21 -8.93 28.21
CA MET A 123 -14.03 -9.78 29.08
C MET A 123 -15.51 -9.48 28.78
N SER A 124 -16.24 -10.52 28.39
CA SER A 124 -17.62 -10.56 27.88
C SER A 124 -18.72 -10.01 28.80
N ARG A 125 -18.42 -9.11 29.73
CA ARG A 125 -19.32 -8.62 30.78
C ARG A 125 -19.93 -7.25 30.54
N ILE A 126 -19.56 -6.57 29.45
CA ILE A 126 -20.19 -5.30 29.10
C ILE A 126 -21.28 -5.57 28.08
N ILE A 127 -22.51 -5.62 28.59
CA ILE A 127 -23.72 -5.67 27.80
C ILE A 127 -23.82 -4.31 27.10
N ILE A 128 -23.54 -4.28 25.80
CA ILE A 128 -24.10 -3.25 24.92
C ILE A 128 -25.61 -3.30 25.15
N SER A 129 -26.26 -2.16 25.42
CA SER A 129 -27.70 -2.12 25.71
C SER A 129 -28.48 -3.04 24.76
N PRO A 130 -29.48 -3.83 25.21
CA PRO A 130 -30.22 -4.75 24.35
C PRO A 130 -30.84 -4.10 23.09
N ASP A 131 -31.02 -2.77 23.11
CA ASP A 131 -31.51 -1.97 21.97
C ASP A 131 -30.39 -1.50 21.01
N ALA A 132 -29.13 -1.69 21.37
CA ALA A 132 -27.95 -1.32 20.60
C ALA A 132 -27.47 -2.52 19.78
N GLN A 133 -28.14 -2.73 18.65
CA GLN A 133 -27.67 -3.59 17.57
C GLN A 133 -26.27 -3.15 17.08
N GLU A 134 -25.59 -4.00 16.31
CA GLU A 134 -24.32 -3.75 15.61
C GLU A 134 -24.23 -2.35 14.95
N HIS A 135 -25.38 -1.83 14.50
CA HIS A 135 -25.53 -0.48 13.94
C HIS A 135 -25.18 0.66 14.91
N THR A 136 -25.48 0.52 16.21
CA THR A 136 -25.23 1.54 17.23
C THR A 136 -23.74 1.65 17.54
N TYR A 137 -23.02 0.52 17.67
CA TYR A 137 -21.58 0.55 17.88
C TYR A 137 -20.82 1.08 16.66
N LYS A 138 -21.23 0.65 15.45
CA LYS A 138 -20.64 1.18 14.21
C LYS A 138 -20.82 2.69 14.09
N THR A 139 -22.01 3.20 14.43
CA THR A 139 -22.27 4.65 14.45
C THR A 139 -21.40 5.37 15.47
N PHE A 140 -21.31 4.83 16.70
CA PHE A 140 -20.43 5.36 17.74
C PHE A 140 -18.97 5.41 17.28
N PHE A 141 -18.46 4.33 16.69
CA PHE A 141 -17.08 4.23 16.21
C PHE A 141 -16.79 5.28 15.13
N ILE A 142 -17.68 5.41 14.14
CA ILE A 142 -17.55 6.40 13.05
C ILE A 142 -17.51 7.83 13.59
N GLN A 143 -18.29 8.13 14.63
CA GLN A 143 -18.41 9.49 15.16
C GLN A 143 -17.33 9.84 16.17
N ASN A 144 -16.85 8.87 16.96
CA ASN A 144 -16.03 9.14 18.15
C ASN A 144 -14.63 8.52 18.12
N ILE A 145 -14.34 7.57 17.22
CA ILE A 145 -13.04 6.89 17.16
C ILE A 145 -12.37 7.12 15.80
N LEU A 146 -13.10 6.88 14.70
CA LEU A 146 -12.55 7.01 13.34
C LEU A 146 -11.94 8.40 13.03
N PRO A 147 -12.48 9.54 13.52
CA PRO A 147 -11.87 10.84 13.29
C PRO A 147 -10.45 10.97 13.87
N GLU A 148 -10.15 10.21 14.93
CA GLU A 148 -8.84 10.23 15.60
C GLU A 148 -7.77 9.40 14.87
N TYR A 149 -8.09 8.77 13.73
CA TYR A 149 -7.22 7.82 13.05
C TYR A 149 -5.78 8.32 12.82
N TYR A 150 -5.62 9.60 12.48
CA TYR A 150 -4.33 10.23 12.18
C TYR A 150 -3.67 10.87 13.40
N GLU A 151 -4.30 10.80 14.58
CA GLU A 151 -3.76 11.35 15.82
C GLU A 151 -2.81 10.36 16.51
N GLU A 152 -2.03 10.86 17.47
CA GLU A 152 -1.11 10.02 18.25
C GLU A 152 -1.86 9.09 19.21
N GLU A 153 -2.94 9.58 19.82
CA GLU A 153 -3.80 8.85 20.75
C GLU A 153 -5.26 8.94 20.28
N TRP A 154 -5.96 7.80 20.19
CA TRP A 154 -7.37 7.80 19.82
C TRP A 154 -8.23 8.03 21.04
N ASN A 155 -8.39 9.29 21.43
CA ASN A 155 -9.12 9.67 22.62
C ASN A 155 -10.63 9.57 22.39
N ILE A 156 -11.34 9.05 23.39
CA ILE A 156 -12.79 8.88 23.36
C ILE A 156 -13.39 9.71 24.49
N ASN A 157 -14.41 10.50 24.18
CA ASN A 157 -15.16 11.23 25.20
C ASN A 157 -15.93 10.25 26.11
N CYS A 158 -15.71 10.34 27.42
CA CYS A 158 -16.33 9.46 28.42
C CYS A 158 -17.87 9.52 28.43
N ASP A 159 -18.48 10.69 28.18
CA ASP A 159 -19.94 10.80 28.13
C ASP A 159 -20.51 10.05 26.91
N SER A 160 -19.84 10.19 25.77
CA SER A 160 -20.18 9.49 24.53
C SER A 160 -20.02 7.98 24.69
N LEU A 161 -18.96 7.54 25.38
CA LEU A 161 -18.75 6.14 25.73
C LEU A 161 -19.85 5.63 26.67
N ASN A 162 -20.15 6.36 27.74
CA ASN A 162 -21.19 5.97 28.70
C ASN A 162 -22.59 5.92 28.08
N ALA A 163 -22.86 6.73 27.05
CA ALA A 163 -24.10 6.66 26.28
C ALA A 163 -24.25 5.35 25.47
N LEU A 164 -23.15 4.66 25.15
CA LEU A 164 -23.15 3.37 24.47
C LEU A 164 -23.40 2.19 25.43
N LEU A 165 -23.02 2.33 26.72
CA LEU A 165 -23.03 1.25 27.70
C LEU A 165 -24.43 1.08 28.32
N ALA A 166 -24.88 -0.17 28.53
CA ALA A 166 -26.12 -0.42 29.26
C ALA A 166 -26.05 0.07 30.72
N ASN A 167 -24.86 -0.03 31.32
CA ASN A 167 -24.56 0.50 32.65
C ASN A 167 -23.35 1.43 32.51
N PRO A 168 -23.53 2.75 32.70
CA PRO A 168 -22.43 3.70 32.71
C PRO A 168 -21.35 3.30 33.72
N ILE A 169 -20.10 3.49 33.35
CA ILE A 169 -18.93 3.25 34.20
C ILE A 169 -18.33 4.60 34.63
N PRO A 170 -17.74 4.68 35.83
CA PRO A 170 -16.95 5.86 36.17
C PRO A 170 -15.71 5.90 35.25
N CYS A 171 -15.62 6.95 34.45
CA CYS A 171 -14.64 7.08 33.37
C CYS A 171 -13.89 8.40 33.54
N GLN A 172 -12.58 8.32 33.74
CA GLN A 172 -11.69 9.47 33.78
C GLN A 172 -11.07 9.74 32.40
N LYS A 173 -10.66 8.68 31.70
CA LYS A 173 -10.13 8.73 30.34
C LYS A 173 -10.63 7.51 29.58
N ALA A 174 -10.94 7.64 28.30
CA ALA A 174 -11.18 6.51 27.42
C ALA A 174 -10.38 6.67 26.13
N PHE A 175 -9.94 5.56 25.57
CA PHE A 175 -9.13 5.57 24.36
C PHE A 175 -9.31 4.26 23.57
N ALA A 176 -9.08 4.34 22.27
CA ALA A 176 -8.99 3.18 21.39
C ALA A 176 -7.53 2.87 21.02
N VAL A 177 -7.28 1.61 20.68
CA VAL A 177 -5.99 1.15 20.17
C VAL A 177 -6.22 0.41 18.86
N ASP A 178 -5.67 0.95 17.78
CA ASP A 178 -5.64 0.30 16.47
C ASP A 178 -4.67 -0.89 16.50
N ARG A 179 -5.18 -2.11 16.23
CA ARG A 179 -4.34 -3.30 16.06
C ARG A 179 -4.18 -3.70 14.60
N PHE A 180 -4.81 -2.98 13.67
CA PHE A 180 -4.92 -3.36 12.27
C PHE A 180 -3.93 -2.62 11.38
N SER A 181 -3.93 -1.29 11.42
CA SER A 181 -3.28 -0.49 10.37
C SER A 181 -1.78 -0.70 10.26
N GLU A 182 -1.10 -1.00 11.36
CA GLU A 182 0.35 -1.22 11.36
C GLU A 182 0.77 -2.41 10.47
N TYR A 183 -0.15 -3.35 10.22
CA TYR A 183 0.03 -4.51 9.34
C TYR A 183 -0.48 -4.26 7.91
N GLY A 184 -0.62 -2.99 7.54
CA GLY A 184 -0.86 -2.58 6.17
C GLY A 184 -2.32 -2.45 5.77
N ILE A 185 -2.59 -1.43 4.96
CA ILE A 185 -3.93 -0.98 4.57
C ILE A 185 -4.06 -0.81 3.05
N LEU A 186 -3.13 -1.35 2.27
CA LEU A 186 -3.03 -1.18 0.82
C LEU A 186 -4.37 -1.27 0.04
N PRO A 187 -5.19 -2.34 0.16
CA PRO A 187 -6.45 -2.43 -0.59
C PRO A 187 -7.45 -1.34 -0.21
N TYR A 188 -7.48 -0.90 1.04
CA TYR A 188 -8.34 0.20 1.50
C TYR A 188 -7.83 1.55 0.98
N ASN A 189 -6.51 1.74 0.96
CA ASN A 189 -5.88 2.94 0.42
C ASN A 189 -6.13 3.07 -1.09
N LEU A 190 -6.05 1.98 -1.86
CA LEU A 190 -6.41 1.97 -3.28
C LEU A 190 -7.82 2.49 -3.52
N LEU A 191 -8.80 1.99 -2.76
CA LEU A 191 -10.20 2.45 -2.88
C LEU A 191 -10.35 3.92 -2.47
N ARG A 192 -9.63 4.37 -1.45
CA ARG A 192 -9.62 5.77 -1.01
C ARG A 192 -9.07 6.70 -2.10
N VAL A 193 -7.90 6.38 -2.66
CA VAL A 193 -7.25 7.19 -3.71
C VAL A 193 -8.08 7.15 -5.00
N TYR A 194 -8.71 6.00 -5.32
CA TYR A 194 -9.63 5.88 -6.45
C TYR A 194 -10.79 6.88 -6.35
N ARG A 195 -11.48 6.91 -5.19
CA ARG A 195 -12.60 7.85 -4.95
C ARG A 195 -12.14 9.31 -5.01
N GLN A 196 -10.92 9.60 -4.54
CA GLN A 196 -10.33 10.94 -4.67
C GLN A 196 -10.06 11.29 -6.13
N LEU A 197 -9.59 10.32 -6.94
CA LEU A 197 -9.36 10.52 -8.36
C LEU A 197 -10.66 10.78 -9.12
N VAL A 198 -11.74 10.04 -8.83
CA VAL A 198 -13.10 10.30 -9.35
C VAL A 198 -13.51 11.74 -9.05
N LYS A 199 -13.35 12.18 -7.79
CA LYS A 199 -13.66 13.55 -7.38
C LYS A 199 -12.80 14.59 -8.11
N ALA A 200 -11.51 14.34 -8.25
CA ALA A 200 -10.61 15.26 -8.96
C ALA A 200 -11.00 15.41 -10.45
N PHE A 201 -11.44 14.32 -11.08
CA PHE A 201 -11.99 14.37 -12.43
C PHE A 201 -13.29 15.17 -12.48
N SER A 202 -14.25 14.92 -11.58
CA SER A 202 -15.54 15.61 -11.60
C SER A 202 -15.40 17.12 -11.35
N GLU A 203 -14.45 17.51 -10.51
CA GLU A 203 -14.09 18.90 -10.23
C GLU A 203 -13.15 19.52 -11.28
N LYS A 204 -12.74 18.75 -12.30
CA LYS A 204 -11.82 19.20 -13.37
C LYS A 204 -10.50 19.76 -12.82
N HIS A 205 -10.00 19.21 -11.71
CA HIS A 205 -8.80 19.70 -11.04
C HIS A 205 -7.53 19.03 -11.58
N GLU A 206 -6.96 19.58 -12.66
CA GLU A 206 -5.80 19.02 -13.40
C GLU A 206 -4.66 18.50 -12.50
N GLN A 207 -4.15 19.34 -11.59
CA GLN A 207 -3.02 18.96 -10.74
C GLN A 207 -3.35 17.77 -9.81
N GLN A 208 -4.59 17.69 -9.31
CA GLN A 208 -5.02 16.58 -8.46
C GLN A 208 -5.21 15.31 -9.29
N ILE A 209 -5.77 15.42 -10.50
CA ILE A 209 -5.88 14.28 -11.43
C ILE A 209 -4.51 13.68 -11.69
N LEU A 210 -3.52 14.51 -12.03
CA LEU A 210 -2.15 14.04 -12.31
C LEU A 210 -1.53 13.38 -11.08
N ARG A 211 -1.55 14.06 -9.93
CA ARG A 211 -0.98 13.54 -8.69
C ARG A 211 -1.63 12.21 -8.29
N LEU A 212 -2.96 12.15 -8.23
CA LEU A 212 -3.69 10.96 -7.79
C LEU A 212 -3.57 9.81 -8.81
N SER A 213 -3.52 10.11 -10.11
CA SER A 213 -3.27 9.11 -11.16
C SER A 213 -1.92 8.43 -10.98
N THR A 214 -0.90 9.22 -10.62
CA THR A 214 0.45 8.71 -10.38
C THR A 214 0.55 7.95 -9.06
N GLU A 215 -0.02 8.49 -7.98
CA GLU A 215 0.00 7.84 -6.66
C GLU A 215 -0.75 6.51 -6.66
N ILE A 216 -1.94 6.43 -7.28
CA ILE A 216 -2.64 5.14 -7.40
C ILE A 216 -1.87 4.16 -8.29
N GLY A 217 -1.13 4.66 -9.28
CA GLY A 217 -0.25 3.86 -10.14
C GLY A 217 0.91 3.22 -9.38
N HIS A 218 1.38 3.87 -8.32
CA HIS A 218 2.35 3.29 -7.40
C HIS A 218 1.73 2.16 -6.58
N TYR A 219 0.67 2.48 -5.81
CA TYR A 219 0.02 1.53 -4.91
C TYR A 219 -0.55 0.31 -5.65
N ILE A 220 -1.07 0.46 -6.87
CA ILE A 220 -1.53 -0.69 -7.65
C ILE A 220 -0.35 -1.55 -8.11
N GLY A 221 0.82 -0.96 -8.32
CA GLY A 221 2.08 -1.67 -8.52
C GLY A 221 2.43 -2.52 -7.32
N ASP A 222 2.43 -1.93 -6.12
CA ASP A 222 2.69 -2.67 -4.88
C ASP A 222 1.73 -3.83 -4.71
N ALA A 223 0.44 -3.58 -4.97
CA ALA A 223 -0.59 -4.59 -4.85
C ALA A 223 -0.37 -5.77 -5.80
N HIS A 224 0.40 -5.61 -6.89
CA HIS A 224 0.74 -6.71 -7.79
C HIS A 224 1.99 -7.49 -7.39
N VAL A 225 2.79 -6.99 -6.45
CA VAL A 225 3.97 -7.70 -5.93
C VAL A 225 3.50 -8.69 -4.85
N PRO A 226 3.76 -10.00 -4.97
CA PRO A 226 3.37 -10.98 -3.96
C PRO A 226 3.90 -10.63 -2.55
N LEU A 227 5.14 -10.11 -2.49
CA LEU A 227 5.83 -9.82 -1.24
C LEU A 227 5.24 -8.65 -0.43
N HIS A 228 4.48 -7.74 -1.06
CA HIS A 228 3.74 -6.68 -0.33
C HIS A 228 2.44 -7.21 0.33
N THR A 229 2.23 -8.53 0.34
CA THR A 229 1.01 -9.14 0.91
C THR A 229 1.26 -10.11 2.07
N THR A 230 2.49 -10.17 2.59
CA THR A 230 2.93 -11.15 3.59
C THR A 230 3.87 -10.52 4.62
N GLU A 231 3.79 -10.98 5.88
CA GLU A 231 4.78 -10.58 6.89
C GLU A 231 6.19 -11.00 6.48
N ASN A 232 6.36 -12.02 5.64
CA ASN A 232 7.67 -12.48 5.14
C ASN A 232 8.16 -11.70 3.90
N TYR A 233 7.82 -10.41 3.79
CA TYR A 233 8.04 -9.58 2.59
C TYR A 233 9.48 -9.61 2.07
N ASN A 234 10.48 -9.68 2.96
CA ASN A 234 11.89 -9.72 2.57
C ASN A 234 12.54 -11.07 2.84
N GLY A 235 11.77 -12.14 3.05
CA GLY A 235 12.32 -13.48 3.31
C GLY A 235 12.96 -13.65 4.69
N GLN A 236 12.72 -12.71 5.61
CA GLN A 236 13.31 -12.69 6.95
C GLN A 236 12.84 -13.83 7.87
N LEU A 237 11.71 -14.47 7.55
CA LEU A 237 11.18 -15.63 8.28
C LEU A 237 11.63 -16.96 7.67
N THR A 238 12.29 -16.95 6.51
CA THR A 238 12.69 -18.16 5.76
C THR A 238 14.15 -18.18 5.33
N ASP A 239 14.98 -17.29 5.90
CA ASP A 239 16.41 -17.10 5.58
C ASP A 239 16.66 -16.79 4.10
N GLN A 240 15.92 -15.82 3.55
CA GLN A 240 16.01 -15.35 2.16
C GLN A 240 16.08 -13.81 2.10
N VAL A 241 16.73 -13.20 3.11
CA VAL A 241 16.85 -11.74 3.26
C VAL A 241 17.41 -11.11 1.98
N GLY A 242 16.61 -10.22 1.37
CA GLY A 242 16.93 -9.53 0.11
C GLY A 242 16.05 -9.96 -1.07
N ILE A 243 15.20 -10.98 -0.92
CA ILE A 243 14.33 -11.47 -2.00
C ILE A 243 13.34 -10.42 -2.50
N HIS A 244 12.96 -9.44 -1.67
CA HIS A 244 12.11 -8.33 -2.08
C HIS A 244 12.74 -7.55 -3.23
N GLY A 245 13.95 -7.02 -3.00
CA GLY A 245 14.70 -6.29 -4.01
C GLY A 245 15.08 -7.16 -5.21
N PHE A 246 15.26 -8.46 -4.99
CA PHE A 246 15.50 -9.41 -6.07
C PHE A 246 14.32 -9.47 -7.04
N TRP A 247 13.11 -9.72 -6.53
CA TRP A 247 11.91 -9.87 -7.34
C TRP A 247 11.46 -8.55 -7.95
N GLU A 248 11.37 -7.48 -7.16
CA GLU A 248 10.74 -6.22 -7.55
C GLU A 248 11.66 -5.30 -8.36
N SER A 249 12.98 -5.41 -8.18
CA SER A 249 13.94 -4.51 -8.84
C SER A 249 14.86 -5.24 -9.79
N ARG A 250 15.58 -6.23 -9.30
CA ARG A 250 16.65 -6.87 -10.08
C ARG A 250 16.11 -7.57 -11.32
N LEU A 251 15.00 -8.31 -11.19
CA LEU A 251 14.41 -8.99 -12.36
C LEU A 251 13.88 -7.98 -13.40
N PRO A 252 13.03 -6.98 -13.06
CA PRO A 252 12.61 -5.98 -14.04
C PRO A 252 13.77 -5.20 -14.69
N GLU A 253 14.78 -4.79 -13.90
CA GLU A 253 15.93 -4.04 -14.42
C GLU A 253 16.76 -4.83 -15.44
N LEU A 254 16.87 -6.15 -15.26
CA LEU A 254 17.59 -7.02 -16.20
C LEU A 254 16.78 -7.36 -17.45
N TYR A 255 15.47 -7.59 -17.32
CA TYR A 255 14.69 -8.27 -18.35
C TYR A 255 13.61 -7.43 -19.02
N ALA A 256 13.04 -6.42 -18.34
CA ALA A 256 11.82 -5.77 -18.84
C ALA A 256 12.01 -5.05 -20.18
N ASP A 257 13.12 -4.32 -20.35
CA ASP A 257 13.38 -3.55 -21.58
C ASP A 257 13.83 -4.41 -22.75
N GLN A 258 14.27 -5.64 -22.49
CA GLN A 258 14.83 -6.54 -23.50
C GLN A 258 13.88 -7.67 -23.89
N GLN A 259 12.99 -8.10 -22.99
CA GLN A 259 12.25 -9.35 -23.12
C GLN A 259 10.74 -9.22 -22.91
N TYR A 260 10.26 -8.25 -22.11
CA TYR A 260 8.83 -8.20 -21.75
C TYR A 260 7.98 -7.50 -22.82
N ASP A 261 6.81 -8.06 -23.10
CA ASP A 261 5.80 -7.46 -23.98
C ASP A 261 4.66 -6.82 -23.17
N PHE A 262 4.65 -5.49 -23.11
CA PHE A 262 3.64 -4.70 -22.41
C PHE A 262 2.38 -4.40 -23.25
N PHE A 263 2.11 -5.16 -24.31
CA PHE A 263 0.88 -5.02 -25.09
C PHE A 263 -0.33 -5.68 -24.39
N VAL A 264 -1.02 -4.90 -23.55
CA VAL A 264 -2.10 -5.40 -22.67
C VAL A 264 -3.53 -5.07 -23.14
N GLY A 265 -3.66 -4.44 -24.32
CA GLY A 265 -4.95 -3.99 -24.85
C GLY A 265 -5.46 -2.67 -24.23
N LYS A 266 -6.72 -2.34 -24.52
CA LYS A 266 -7.35 -1.07 -24.11
C LYS A 266 -7.88 -1.14 -22.69
N ALA A 267 -7.95 0.01 -22.01
CA ALA A 267 -8.59 0.11 -20.70
C ALA A 267 -10.08 -0.29 -20.75
N GLU A 268 -10.54 -0.93 -19.68
CA GLU A 268 -11.90 -1.44 -19.48
C GLU A 268 -12.48 -0.90 -18.17
N TYR A 269 -13.80 -0.77 -18.11
CA TYR A 269 -14.50 -0.26 -16.94
C TYR A 269 -14.52 -1.30 -15.81
N ILE A 270 -14.34 -0.84 -14.57
CA ILE A 270 -14.36 -1.64 -13.35
C ILE A 270 -15.71 -1.42 -12.66
N ASP A 271 -16.57 -2.44 -12.67
CA ASP A 271 -17.92 -2.33 -12.06
C ASP A 271 -17.89 -2.19 -10.54
N ASN A 272 -16.95 -2.88 -9.88
CA ASN A 272 -16.81 -2.85 -8.42
C ASN A 272 -15.34 -2.69 -8.02
N PRO A 273 -14.87 -1.43 -7.88
CA PRO A 273 -13.47 -1.14 -7.53
C PRO A 273 -13.01 -1.82 -6.23
N LYS A 274 -13.91 -1.97 -5.25
CA LYS A 274 -13.58 -2.63 -3.97
C LYS A 274 -13.22 -4.10 -4.21
N SER A 275 -14.10 -4.86 -4.88
CA SER A 275 -13.82 -6.27 -5.19
C SER A 275 -12.58 -6.40 -6.07
N TYR A 276 -12.43 -5.51 -7.06
CA TYR A 276 -11.29 -5.50 -7.99
C TYR A 276 -9.94 -5.37 -7.28
N PHE A 277 -9.78 -4.40 -6.37
CA PHE A 277 -8.52 -4.23 -5.63
C PHE A 277 -8.22 -5.39 -4.69
N TRP A 278 -9.25 -5.94 -4.04
CA TRP A 278 -9.08 -7.10 -3.18
C TRP A 278 -8.74 -8.37 -3.94
N GLU A 279 -9.32 -8.60 -5.12
CA GLU A 279 -8.99 -9.73 -5.98
C GLU A 279 -7.54 -9.68 -6.42
N ILE A 280 -7.02 -8.51 -6.80
CA ILE A 280 -5.60 -8.33 -7.15
C ILE A 280 -4.71 -8.73 -5.98
N VAL A 281 -4.96 -8.19 -4.78
CA VAL A 281 -4.17 -8.48 -3.58
C VAL A 281 -4.20 -9.98 -3.24
N LEU A 282 -5.37 -10.63 -3.34
CA LEU A 282 -5.50 -12.08 -3.10
C LEU A 282 -4.74 -12.91 -4.15
N GLN A 283 -4.76 -12.48 -5.43
CA GLN A 283 -4.00 -13.14 -6.49
C GLN A 283 -2.49 -13.00 -6.27
N SER A 284 -2.02 -11.84 -5.81
CA SER A 284 -0.60 -11.63 -5.44
C SER A 284 -0.21 -12.56 -4.32
N HIS A 285 -1.03 -12.62 -3.27
CA HIS A 285 -0.76 -13.43 -2.11
C HIS A 285 -0.67 -14.92 -2.44
N ALA A 286 -1.50 -15.40 -3.37
CA ALA A 286 -1.44 -16.78 -3.85
C ALA A 286 -0.10 -17.16 -4.52
N GLU A 287 0.70 -16.18 -4.95
CA GLU A 287 2.03 -16.41 -5.55
C GLU A 287 3.18 -16.37 -4.54
N VAL A 288 2.95 -16.00 -3.26
CA VAL A 288 3.99 -15.86 -2.23
C VAL A 288 4.77 -17.16 -2.02
N ASP A 289 4.09 -18.32 -1.92
CA ASP A 289 4.76 -19.62 -1.80
C ASP A 289 5.71 -19.87 -2.97
N ALA A 290 5.25 -19.63 -4.20
CA ALA A 290 6.06 -19.86 -5.38
C ALA A 290 7.30 -18.96 -5.39
N VAL A 291 7.14 -17.66 -5.09
CA VAL A 291 8.25 -16.70 -5.00
C VAL A 291 9.32 -17.18 -4.02
N LEU A 292 8.93 -17.52 -2.79
CA LEU A 292 9.85 -17.94 -1.73
C LEU A 292 10.44 -19.32 -1.99
N ARG A 293 9.60 -20.32 -2.27
CA ARG A 293 10.02 -21.71 -2.42
C ARG A 293 10.98 -21.89 -3.58
N ILE A 294 10.73 -21.26 -4.73
CA ILE A 294 11.60 -21.38 -5.91
C ILE A 294 12.99 -20.81 -5.64
N GLU A 295 13.08 -19.64 -4.99
CA GLU A 295 14.38 -19.06 -4.63
C GLU A 295 15.11 -19.96 -3.62
N LYS A 296 14.39 -20.52 -2.64
CA LYS A 296 14.97 -21.43 -1.65
C LYS A 296 15.46 -22.74 -2.25
N GLU A 297 14.79 -23.25 -3.27
CA GLU A 297 15.23 -24.43 -4.03
C GLU A 297 16.51 -24.12 -4.83
N LEU A 298 16.58 -22.96 -5.49
CA LEU A 298 17.74 -22.55 -6.27
C LEU A 298 18.98 -22.26 -5.40
N SER A 299 18.81 -21.62 -4.25
CA SER A 299 19.93 -21.32 -3.33
C SER A 299 20.60 -22.58 -2.77
N LYS A 300 19.94 -23.74 -2.81
CA LYS A 300 20.54 -25.04 -2.45
C LYS A 300 21.38 -25.65 -3.58
N ILE A 301 21.12 -25.24 -4.82
CA ILE A 301 21.76 -25.80 -6.02
C ILE A 301 22.95 -24.91 -6.43
N PHE A 302 22.80 -23.59 -6.33
CA PHE A 302 23.86 -22.65 -6.71
C PHE A 302 24.94 -22.53 -5.62
N PRO A 303 26.24 -22.56 -5.98
CA PRO A 303 27.31 -22.23 -5.05
C PRO A 303 27.12 -20.84 -4.42
N PRO A 304 27.38 -20.66 -3.10
CA PRO A 304 27.14 -19.38 -2.42
C PRO A 304 27.86 -18.18 -3.06
N ASP A 305 29.03 -18.39 -3.64
CA ASP A 305 29.85 -17.39 -4.35
C ASP A 305 29.29 -17.00 -5.73
N GLN A 306 28.31 -17.75 -6.25
CA GLN A 306 27.63 -17.47 -7.52
C GLN A 306 26.23 -16.89 -7.35
N GLN A 307 25.72 -16.83 -6.12
CA GLN A 307 24.41 -16.24 -5.82
C GLN A 307 24.49 -14.72 -5.76
N TYR A 308 25.55 -14.18 -5.14
CA TYR A 308 25.72 -12.75 -4.89
C TYR A 308 26.95 -12.16 -5.58
N CYS A 309 26.76 -11.02 -6.21
CA CYS A 309 27.76 -10.24 -6.93
C CYS A 309 27.79 -8.80 -6.40
N TYR A 310 28.89 -8.10 -6.67
CA TYR A 310 29.01 -6.67 -6.39
C TYR A 310 28.91 -5.89 -7.70
N GLU A 311 28.04 -4.88 -7.72
CA GLU A 311 27.82 -4.01 -8.87
C GLU A 311 27.84 -2.54 -8.44
N GLU A 312 28.20 -1.63 -9.36
CA GLU A 312 28.17 -0.19 -9.11
C GLU A 312 26.80 0.38 -9.53
N ARG A 313 26.06 0.94 -8.56
CA ARG A 313 24.77 1.60 -8.79
C ARG A 313 24.85 3.03 -8.24
N LEU A 314 24.61 4.03 -9.09
CA LEU A 314 24.67 5.45 -8.72
C LEU A 314 25.98 5.86 -8.02
N GLY A 315 27.12 5.27 -8.42
CA GLY A 315 28.43 5.53 -7.81
C GLY A 315 28.68 4.82 -6.48
N GLN A 316 27.82 3.88 -6.09
CA GLN A 316 27.99 3.06 -4.88
C GLN A 316 28.08 1.58 -5.24
N THR A 317 29.01 0.87 -4.61
CA THR A 317 29.10 -0.59 -4.72
C THR A 317 28.00 -1.24 -3.89
N ILE A 318 27.07 -1.92 -4.55
CA ILE A 318 25.98 -2.66 -3.93
C ILE A 318 26.24 -4.17 -4.04
N ARG A 319 25.86 -4.93 -3.00
CA ARG A 319 25.76 -6.38 -3.08
C ARG A 319 24.39 -6.75 -3.62
N THR A 320 24.33 -7.49 -4.73
CA THR A 320 23.09 -7.88 -5.41
C THR A 320 23.16 -9.33 -5.90
N TYR A 321 22.08 -9.85 -6.46
CA TYR A 321 22.04 -11.18 -7.06
C TYR A 321 22.74 -11.20 -8.41
N CYS A 322 23.66 -12.15 -8.60
CA CYS A 322 24.39 -12.34 -9.84
C CYS A 322 23.45 -12.63 -11.02
N GLN A 323 23.80 -12.18 -12.23
CA GLN A 323 22.98 -12.39 -13.42
C GLN A 323 22.64 -13.86 -13.73
N PRO A 324 23.56 -14.84 -13.60
CA PRO A 324 23.21 -16.25 -13.82
C PRO A 324 22.17 -16.78 -12.82
N TYR A 325 22.26 -16.38 -11.55
CA TYR A 325 21.29 -16.75 -10.52
C TYR A 325 19.93 -16.07 -10.79
N ALA A 326 19.95 -14.79 -11.16
CA ALA A 326 18.77 -14.05 -11.58
C ALA A 326 18.06 -14.69 -12.77
N ALA A 327 18.83 -15.14 -13.77
CA ALA A 327 18.29 -15.81 -14.96
C ALA A 327 17.63 -17.14 -14.60
N ALA A 328 18.28 -17.97 -13.78
CA ALA A 328 17.71 -19.24 -13.33
C ALA A 328 16.43 -19.03 -12.51
N TYR A 329 16.40 -18.01 -11.63
CA TYR A 329 15.22 -17.67 -10.87
C TYR A 329 14.08 -17.18 -11.76
N HIS A 330 14.38 -16.27 -12.69
CA HIS A 330 13.42 -15.74 -13.67
C HIS A 330 12.81 -16.84 -14.53
N GLU A 331 13.62 -17.77 -15.04
CA GLU A 331 13.17 -18.93 -15.80
C GLU A 331 12.23 -19.83 -14.97
N LYS A 332 12.60 -20.11 -13.71
CA LYS A 332 11.78 -20.95 -12.82
C LYS A 332 10.48 -20.29 -12.39
N LEU A 333 10.45 -18.96 -12.28
CA LEU A 333 9.23 -18.17 -12.10
C LEU A 333 8.31 -18.22 -13.33
N SER A 334 8.78 -18.76 -14.46
CA SER A 334 7.98 -19.06 -15.66
C SER A 334 7.15 -17.85 -16.09
N GLY A 335 7.80 -16.70 -16.28
CA GLY A 335 7.15 -15.46 -16.75
C GLY A 335 6.27 -14.74 -15.71
N MET A 336 6.33 -15.11 -14.42
CA MET A 336 5.53 -14.46 -13.36
C MET A 336 5.72 -12.95 -13.34
N VAL A 337 6.96 -12.46 -13.24
CA VAL A 337 7.23 -11.01 -13.12
C VAL A 337 6.65 -10.22 -14.28
N GLU A 338 6.85 -10.69 -15.51
CA GLU A 338 6.25 -10.09 -16.71
C GLU A 338 4.72 -10.06 -16.62
N ARG A 339 4.08 -11.21 -16.32
CA ARG A 339 2.62 -11.29 -16.17
C ARG A 339 2.11 -10.30 -15.13
N ARG A 340 2.76 -10.20 -13.98
CA ARG A 340 2.38 -9.30 -12.89
C ARG A 340 2.50 -7.83 -13.33
N MET A 341 3.61 -7.44 -13.96
CA MET A 341 3.75 -6.07 -14.48
C MET A 341 2.72 -5.75 -15.57
N CYS A 342 2.44 -6.68 -16.49
CA CYS A 342 1.41 -6.51 -17.52
C CYS A 342 0.00 -6.37 -16.92
N GLN A 343 -0.32 -7.19 -15.91
CA GLN A 343 -1.56 -7.05 -15.14
C GLN A 343 -1.65 -5.68 -14.47
N THR A 344 -0.55 -5.15 -13.92
CA THR A 344 -0.51 -3.80 -13.35
C THR A 344 -0.76 -2.72 -14.40
N VAL A 345 -0.13 -2.80 -15.57
CA VAL A 345 -0.33 -1.84 -16.67
C VAL A 345 -1.81 -1.80 -17.08
N LYS A 346 -2.43 -2.97 -17.25
CA LYS A 346 -3.86 -3.09 -17.57
C LYS A 346 -4.72 -2.53 -16.46
N ALA A 347 -4.45 -2.91 -15.21
CA ALA A 347 -5.21 -2.46 -14.04
C ALA A 347 -5.16 -0.95 -13.88
N LEU A 348 -3.99 -0.34 -14.04
CA LEU A 348 -3.84 1.11 -13.95
C LEU A 348 -4.60 1.85 -15.06
N GLY A 349 -4.56 1.33 -16.29
CA GLY A 349 -5.42 1.81 -17.37
C GLY A 349 -6.91 1.76 -17.03
N ASN A 350 -7.37 0.60 -16.55
CA ASN A 350 -8.75 0.37 -16.11
C ASN A 350 -9.16 1.33 -14.97
N ILE A 351 -8.27 1.56 -14.01
CA ILE A 351 -8.47 2.47 -12.88
C ILE A 351 -8.70 3.90 -13.36
N TRP A 352 -7.80 4.43 -14.20
CA TRP A 352 -7.92 5.79 -14.72
C TRP A 352 -9.19 5.95 -15.56
N TYR A 353 -9.48 4.97 -16.43
CA TYR A 353 -10.66 4.97 -17.28
C TYR A 353 -11.96 4.92 -16.48
N SER A 354 -12.04 4.05 -15.48
CA SER A 354 -13.23 3.91 -14.62
C SER A 354 -13.45 5.18 -13.80
N ALA A 355 -12.39 5.76 -13.24
CA ALA A 355 -12.49 7.00 -12.48
C ALA A 355 -12.99 8.16 -13.34
N TRP A 356 -12.55 8.24 -14.60
CA TRP A 356 -13.02 9.24 -15.57
C TRP A 356 -14.49 9.02 -15.98
N ILE A 357 -14.92 7.76 -16.19
CA ILE A 357 -16.32 7.44 -16.47
C ILE A 357 -17.23 7.82 -15.30
N GLU A 358 -16.90 7.38 -14.09
CA GLU A 358 -17.70 7.67 -12.88
C GLU A 358 -17.81 9.18 -12.61
N ALA A 359 -16.79 9.95 -13.01
CA ALA A 359 -16.79 11.40 -12.91
C ALA A 359 -17.67 12.11 -13.97
N GLY A 360 -18.37 11.38 -14.83
CA GLY A 360 -19.22 11.94 -15.89
C GLY A 360 -18.46 12.31 -17.17
N GLN A 361 -17.31 11.66 -17.42
CA GLN A 361 -16.52 11.80 -18.64
C GLN A 361 -16.16 13.26 -18.98
N PRO A 362 -15.57 14.02 -18.03
CA PRO A 362 -15.22 15.41 -18.26
C PRO A 362 -14.28 15.55 -19.48
N ASN A 363 -14.49 16.60 -20.27
CA ASN A 363 -13.68 16.88 -21.45
C ASN A 363 -12.26 17.29 -21.05
N LEU A 364 -11.32 16.35 -21.08
CA LEU A 364 -9.93 16.60 -20.69
C LEU A 364 -9.19 17.55 -21.64
N LYS A 365 -9.75 17.86 -22.82
CA LYS A 365 -9.19 18.90 -23.72
C LYS A 365 -9.32 20.30 -23.14
N GLU A 366 -10.29 20.55 -22.24
CA GLU A 366 -10.45 21.84 -21.56
C GLU A 366 -9.40 22.06 -20.47
N LEU A 367 -8.80 20.97 -19.96
CA LEU A 367 -7.68 21.00 -19.02
C LEU A 367 -6.34 21.22 -19.74
N MET A 368 -6.34 21.29 -21.07
CA MET A 368 -5.13 21.55 -21.85
C MET A 368 -4.99 23.06 -22.07
N PRO A 369 -3.83 23.68 -21.81
CA PRO A 369 -3.62 25.10 -22.11
C PRO A 369 -3.97 25.46 -23.56
N LYS A 370 -4.60 26.63 -23.74
CA LYS A 370 -5.25 27.11 -24.98
C LYS A 370 -4.36 27.14 -26.23
N GLU A 371 -3.04 27.11 -26.10
CA GLU A 371 -2.12 27.18 -27.25
C GLU A 371 -2.19 25.95 -28.17
N LEU A 372 -2.76 24.83 -27.72
CA LEU A 372 -2.82 23.58 -28.49
C LEU A 372 -4.21 23.17 -28.97
N SER A 373 -5.29 23.82 -28.51
CA SER A 373 -6.65 23.54 -29.03
C SER A 373 -6.83 23.93 -30.50
N LYS A 374 -5.94 24.78 -31.03
CA LYS A 374 -5.92 25.18 -32.45
C LYS A 374 -5.17 24.22 -33.37
N LYS A 375 -4.34 23.31 -32.85
CA LYS A 375 -3.56 22.35 -33.67
C LYS A 375 -4.29 21.02 -33.90
N SER A 376 -5.21 20.61 -33.03
CA SER A 376 -5.97 19.36 -33.15
C SER A 376 -7.27 19.50 -33.96
N ALA A 377 -7.66 20.71 -34.38
CA ALA A 377 -8.80 20.96 -35.25
C ALA A 377 -8.43 21.04 -36.75
N LYS A 378 -7.20 20.65 -37.12
CA LYS A 378 -6.67 20.79 -38.49
C LYS A 378 -6.07 19.51 -39.09
N ASN A 379 -6.23 18.35 -38.47
CA ASN A 379 -5.85 17.07 -39.07
C ASN A 379 -7.04 16.13 -39.13
#